data_AF-A0A948QXV6-F1
#
_entry.id   AF-A0A948QXV6-F1
#
_cell.length_a   1.000
_cell.length_b   1.000
_cell.length_c   1.000
_cell.angle_alpha   90.00
_cell.angle_beta   90.00
_cell.angle_gamma   90.00
#
_symmetry.space_group_name_H-M   'P 1'
#
loop_
_entity.id
_entity.type
_entity.pdbx_description
1 polymer ?
#
loop_
_entity_poly.entity_id
_entity_poly.type
_entity_poly.pdbx_seq_one_letter_code
_entity_poly.pdbx_strand_id
1 'polypeptide(L)'
;MNHHYVLISFCNNQLSSSGQTICVGIPSDFNEAKIKFAPVYSGFQGFINSITGVSNDQNNIYLLNPGAPNKISVLDNDDFSEKFSQYLPQVIDAHSSIVCNNKLYVVSTGTDEVISYDIEEDKLINPQTFWKASSDGKDSHHINSIININGDFHISAFGPKSGTLHSSAKNGYIQNITKNIMLKEGINQPHTLSERNGKLYYCESSLGYFSSLDERLLHLDGYLRGIAWINDEIVCLTTSIGRTISKSTGQILNPADPGEPSGSCSLTVFNISTKEILLKTDLSNFGPETYDVLFVKSEIDLLKKAKSAFIQERKWSNQIQNELADREKTVQNLNAQLAERDQTIQQLHADVTERDQTIQQLHADVTERDQTIQQLHADVTERDQTIQQLHADVTERDQTKTIQQLHADVTEQEQTIQQLQADLTERDQTKTIQQLHADVTEQEQSIQQLQADVAEREQEVLFYALSKSWRITRPLRKFMKLIRGKRND
;
A
#
# COMPACT_ATOMS: atom_id res chain seq x y z
N MET A 1 -62.99 13.17 -19.10
CA MET A 1 -61.58 12.74 -19.19
C MET A 1 -61.27 12.48 -20.66
N ASN A 2 -60.13 12.92 -21.17
CA ASN A 2 -59.82 12.83 -22.61
C ASN A 2 -59.09 11.53 -23.00
N HIS A 3 -58.56 10.79 -22.02
CA HIS A 3 -57.89 9.51 -22.24
C HIS A 3 -58.21 8.53 -21.10
N HIS A 4 -58.10 7.24 -21.43
CA HIS A 4 -57.92 6.11 -20.53
C HIS A 4 -56.41 5.83 -20.41
N TYR A 5 -55.92 5.58 -19.20
CA TYR A 5 -54.48 5.37 -18.97
C TYR A 5 -54.17 3.89 -18.77
N VAL A 6 -53.17 3.39 -19.49
CA VAL A 6 -52.56 2.08 -19.24
C VAL A 6 -51.05 2.20 -19.10
N LEU A 7 -50.46 1.39 -18.22
CA LEU A 7 -49.02 1.21 -18.11
C LEU A 7 -48.64 -0.07 -18.84
N ILE A 8 -47.63 -0.02 -19.71
CA ILE A 8 -47.12 -1.18 -20.44
C ILE A 8 -45.65 -1.37 -20.06
N SER A 9 -45.29 -2.57 -19.57
CA SER A 9 -43.90 -2.95 -19.31
C SER A 9 -43.25 -3.62 -20.52
N PHE A 10 -41.92 -3.53 -20.58
CA PHE A 10 -41.08 -4.13 -21.63
C PHE A 10 -39.95 -4.95 -21.00
N CYS A 11 -39.61 -6.06 -21.66
CA CYS A 11 -38.55 -6.97 -21.23
C CYS A 11 -37.46 -7.13 -22.30
N ASN A 12 -36.29 -7.62 -21.88
CA ASN A 12 -35.14 -7.97 -22.74
C ASN A 12 -34.64 -6.82 -23.65
N ASN A 13 -34.93 -5.57 -23.26
CA ASN A 13 -34.71 -4.40 -24.09
C ASN A 13 -33.30 -3.84 -23.88
N GLN A 14 -32.42 -4.10 -24.84
CA GLN A 14 -31.02 -3.68 -24.80
C GLN A 14 -30.81 -2.17 -25.04
N LEU A 15 -31.86 -1.40 -25.36
CA LEU A 15 -31.75 0.00 -25.83
C LEU A 15 -32.09 1.06 -24.77
N SER A 16 -32.60 0.69 -23.59
CA SER A 16 -33.14 1.65 -22.61
C SER A 16 -32.44 1.55 -21.26
N SER A 17 -31.94 2.69 -20.76
CA SER A 17 -31.25 2.82 -19.48
C SER A 17 -32.11 3.41 -18.34
N SER A 18 -33.38 3.77 -18.61
CA SER A 18 -34.23 4.45 -17.60
C SER A 18 -35.75 4.28 -17.79
N GLY A 19 -36.22 3.67 -18.88
CA GLY A 19 -37.65 3.52 -19.16
C GLY A 19 -37.98 2.18 -19.80
N GLN A 20 -38.35 1.20 -18.98
CA GLN A 20 -38.91 -0.09 -19.39
C GLN A 20 -40.41 -0.19 -19.09
N THR A 21 -41.03 0.95 -18.78
CA THR A 21 -42.47 1.08 -18.59
C THR A 21 -42.90 2.40 -19.21
N ILE A 22 -44.01 2.40 -19.94
CA ILE A 22 -44.61 3.60 -20.52
C ILE A 22 -46.04 3.77 -20.05
N CYS A 23 -46.43 5.00 -19.77
CA CYS A 23 -47.82 5.41 -19.62
C CYS A 23 -48.37 5.76 -21.01
N VAL A 24 -49.42 5.05 -21.42
CA VAL A 24 -50.17 5.30 -22.65
C VAL A 24 -51.49 5.96 -22.31
N GLY A 25 -51.76 7.12 -22.90
CA GLY A 25 -53.09 7.74 -22.89
C GLY A 25 -53.84 7.35 -24.15
N ILE A 26 -54.75 6.38 -24.03
CA ILE A 26 -55.66 5.93 -25.08
C ILE A 26 -56.83 6.93 -25.12
N PRO A 27 -57.07 7.65 -26.21
CA PRO A 27 -58.11 8.68 -26.26
C PRO A 27 -59.51 8.05 -26.14
N SER A 28 -60.45 8.75 -25.50
CA SER A 28 -61.80 8.21 -25.23
C SER A 28 -62.66 8.00 -26.49
N ASP A 29 -62.23 8.52 -27.65
CA ASP A 29 -62.83 8.27 -28.97
C ASP A 29 -62.08 7.21 -29.79
N PHE A 30 -61.09 6.54 -29.19
CA PHE A 30 -60.23 5.51 -29.77
C PHE A 30 -59.53 5.91 -31.09
N ASN A 31 -59.38 7.20 -31.35
CA ASN A 31 -58.66 7.69 -32.53
C ASN A 31 -57.14 7.52 -32.36
N GLU A 32 -56.53 6.59 -33.10
CA GLU A 32 -55.09 6.28 -33.01
C GLU A 32 -54.19 7.53 -33.12
N ALA A 33 -54.51 8.48 -34.01
CA ALA A 33 -53.70 9.69 -34.21
C ALA A 33 -53.69 10.64 -32.99
N LYS A 34 -54.51 10.39 -31.97
CA LYS A 34 -54.54 11.14 -30.70
C LYS A 34 -53.86 10.40 -29.54
N ILE A 35 -53.37 9.17 -29.75
CA ILE A 35 -52.67 8.40 -28.71
C ILE A 35 -51.41 9.14 -28.26
N LYS A 36 -51.08 9.00 -26.96
CA LYS A 36 -49.94 9.68 -26.36
C LYS A 36 -49.18 8.74 -25.45
N PHE A 37 -47.86 8.94 -25.43
CA PHE A 37 -46.93 8.18 -24.62
C PHE A 37 -46.15 9.09 -23.68
N ALA A 38 -45.79 8.55 -22.53
CA ALA A 38 -44.86 9.11 -21.56
C ALA A 38 -44.00 7.98 -20.97
N PRO A 39 -42.67 8.14 -20.86
CA PRO A 39 -41.87 7.18 -20.10
C PRO A 39 -42.24 7.26 -18.61
N VAL A 40 -42.29 6.11 -17.95
CA VAL A 40 -42.43 6.01 -16.49
C VAL A 40 -41.06 5.65 -15.93
N TYR A 41 -40.60 6.42 -14.94
CA TYR A 41 -39.36 6.07 -14.23
C TYR A 41 -39.56 4.76 -13.48
N SER A 42 -38.59 3.85 -13.58
CA SER A 42 -38.72 2.50 -13.00
C SER A 42 -38.50 2.43 -11.48
N GLY A 43 -38.09 3.51 -10.80
CA GLY A 43 -37.70 3.47 -9.39
C GLY A 43 -36.44 2.66 -9.12
N PHE A 44 -35.53 2.60 -10.09
CA PHE A 44 -34.26 1.89 -9.96
C PHE A 44 -33.10 2.73 -10.46
N GLN A 45 -31.98 2.67 -9.74
CA GLN A 45 -30.71 3.23 -10.19
C GLN A 45 -29.95 2.22 -11.06
N GLY A 46 -29.33 2.71 -12.14
CA GLY A 46 -28.54 1.92 -13.07
C GLY A 46 -29.32 1.40 -14.29
N PHE A 47 -28.65 0.60 -15.11
CA PHE A 47 -29.24 0.06 -16.34
C PHE A 47 -30.27 -1.04 -16.03
N ILE A 48 -31.52 -0.82 -16.42
CA ILE A 48 -32.62 -1.79 -16.30
C ILE A 48 -33.05 -2.20 -17.70
N ASN A 49 -32.86 -3.48 -18.05
CA ASN A 49 -33.22 -4.07 -19.33
C ASN A 49 -34.64 -4.64 -19.39
N SER A 50 -35.26 -4.90 -18.23
CA SER A 50 -36.56 -5.56 -18.12
C SER A 50 -37.39 -5.03 -16.96
N ILE A 51 -38.68 -4.80 -17.22
CA ILE A 51 -39.75 -4.85 -16.23
C ILE A 51 -40.73 -5.91 -16.71
N THR A 52 -41.12 -6.82 -15.81
CA THR A 52 -42.04 -7.92 -16.11
C THR A 52 -43.43 -7.56 -15.60
N GLY A 53 -43.77 -7.96 -14.38
CA GLY A 53 -45.07 -7.72 -13.78
C GLY A 53 -45.30 -6.25 -13.42
N VAL A 54 -46.52 -5.77 -13.69
CA VAL A 54 -47.00 -4.45 -13.30
C VAL A 54 -48.34 -4.61 -12.58
N SER A 55 -48.39 -4.20 -11.32
CA SER A 55 -49.59 -4.34 -10.48
C SER A 55 -49.81 -3.11 -9.62
N ASN A 56 -50.99 -2.95 -9.01
CA ASN A 56 -51.28 -1.82 -8.13
C ASN A 56 -52.14 -2.21 -6.93
N ASP A 57 -52.15 -1.31 -5.95
CA ASP A 57 -53.23 -1.19 -4.97
C ASP A 57 -53.99 0.15 -5.20
N GLN A 58 -54.61 0.70 -4.16
CA GLN A 58 -55.33 1.98 -4.23
C GLN A 58 -54.40 3.19 -4.44
N ASN A 59 -53.19 3.15 -3.88
CA ASN A 59 -52.27 4.28 -3.73
C ASN A 59 -50.92 4.05 -4.45
N ASN A 60 -50.59 2.81 -4.78
CA ASN A 60 -49.26 2.41 -5.20
C ASN A 60 -49.26 1.59 -6.50
N ILE A 61 -48.25 1.78 -7.33
CA ILE A 61 -47.92 0.93 -8.49
C ILE A 61 -46.64 0.15 -8.15
N TYR A 62 -46.64 -1.14 -8.45
CA TYR A 62 -45.56 -2.08 -8.18
C TYR A 62 -44.96 -2.56 -9.51
N LEU A 63 -43.66 -2.33 -9.69
CA LEU A 63 -42.90 -2.71 -10.88
C LEU A 63 -41.86 -3.77 -10.54
N LEU A 64 -41.99 -4.97 -11.12
CA LEU A 64 -41.02 -6.07 -10.95
C LEU A 64 -39.89 -5.96 -11.98
N ASN A 65 -38.64 -6.03 -11.50
CA ASN A 65 -37.46 -6.18 -12.34
C ASN A 65 -36.84 -7.57 -12.14
N PRO A 66 -36.81 -8.44 -13.18
CA PRO A 66 -36.11 -9.72 -13.16
C PRO A 66 -34.59 -9.51 -13.29
N GLY A 67 -33.98 -8.95 -12.25
CA GLY A 67 -32.54 -8.75 -12.13
C GLY A 67 -31.82 -9.92 -11.45
N ALA A 68 -30.50 -9.82 -11.38
CA ALA A 68 -29.67 -10.64 -10.50
C ALA A 68 -28.99 -9.71 -9.46
N PRO A 69 -29.55 -9.52 -8.24
CA PRO A 69 -30.80 -10.09 -7.72
C PRO A 69 -32.06 -9.40 -8.26
N ASN A 70 -33.22 -10.08 -8.13
CA ASN A 70 -34.53 -9.53 -8.46
C ASN A 70 -34.84 -8.30 -7.60
N LYS A 71 -35.57 -7.33 -8.16
CA LYS A 71 -35.96 -6.11 -7.47
C LYS A 71 -37.43 -5.81 -7.69
N ILE A 72 -37.99 -5.02 -6.79
CA ILE A 72 -39.28 -4.35 -6.95
C ILE A 72 -39.14 -2.87 -6.61
N SER A 73 -39.89 -2.06 -7.35
CA SER A 73 -40.04 -0.63 -7.14
C SER A 73 -41.51 -0.34 -6.87
N VAL A 74 -41.77 0.53 -5.90
CA VAL A 74 -43.11 0.97 -5.51
C VAL A 74 -43.21 2.46 -5.75
N LEU A 75 -44.09 2.84 -6.67
CA LEU A 75 -44.34 4.23 -7.08
C LEU A 75 -45.70 4.72 -6.57
N ASP A 76 -45.85 6.02 -6.36
CA ASP A 76 -47.16 6.62 -6.15
C ASP A 76 -48.03 6.59 -7.42
N ASN A 77 -49.31 6.26 -7.26
CA ASN A 77 -50.26 6.12 -8.36
C ASN A 77 -50.67 7.45 -9.03
N ASP A 78 -50.60 8.57 -8.30
CA ASP A 78 -51.01 9.91 -8.78
C ASP A 78 -49.87 10.75 -9.36
N ASP A 79 -48.60 10.38 -9.13
CA ASP A 79 -47.47 11.12 -9.69
C ASP A 79 -46.24 10.34 -10.16
N PHE A 80 -46.18 9.02 -9.95
CA PHE A 80 -45.04 8.15 -10.26
C PHE A 80 -43.74 8.49 -9.51
N SER A 81 -43.81 9.21 -8.39
CA SER A 81 -42.67 9.32 -7.47
C SER A 81 -42.36 7.96 -6.83
N GLU A 82 -41.08 7.65 -6.65
CA GLU A 82 -40.65 6.43 -5.95
C GLU A 82 -40.91 6.58 -4.45
N LYS A 83 -41.63 5.63 -3.87
CA LYS A 83 -41.82 5.49 -2.41
C LYS A 83 -40.66 4.70 -1.81
N PHE A 84 -40.41 3.52 -2.38
CA PHE A 84 -39.23 2.71 -2.08
C PHE A 84 -38.93 1.72 -3.20
N SER A 85 -37.69 1.25 -3.24
CA SER A 85 -37.27 0.10 -4.04
C SER A 85 -36.48 -0.89 -3.18
N GLN A 86 -36.66 -2.19 -3.46
CA GLN A 86 -36.14 -3.26 -2.61
C GLN A 86 -35.73 -4.48 -3.43
N TYR A 87 -34.67 -5.17 -2.99
CA TYR A 87 -34.28 -6.48 -3.51
C TYR A 87 -35.21 -7.58 -2.96
N LEU A 88 -35.60 -8.52 -3.83
CA LEU A 88 -36.40 -9.70 -3.50
C LEU A 88 -35.55 -10.99 -3.60
N PRO A 89 -34.60 -11.24 -2.67
CA PRO A 89 -33.63 -12.33 -2.81
C PRO A 89 -34.25 -13.74 -2.72
N GLN A 90 -35.49 -13.87 -2.25
CA GLN A 90 -36.25 -15.13 -2.24
C GLN A 90 -36.99 -15.39 -3.57
N VAL A 91 -37.08 -14.41 -4.47
CA VAL A 91 -37.69 -14.56 -5.80
C VAL A 91 -36.57 -14.78 -6.81
N ILE A 92 -36.74 -15.77 -7.68
CA ILE A 92 -35.86 -16.07 -8.81
C ILE A 92 -36.69 -15.95 -10.10
N ASP A 93 -36.20 -15.17 -11.06
CA ASP A 93 -36.89 -14.82 -12.31
C ASP A 93 -38.33 -14.30 -12.08
N ALA A 94 -38.44 -13.09 -11.54
CA ALA A 94 -39.70 -12.47 -11.17
C ALA A 94 -40.57 -12.19 -12.40
N HIS A 95 -41.77 -12.79 -12.48
CA HIS A 95 -42.63 -12.71 -13.67
C HIS A 95 -43.87 -11.85 -13.49
N SER A 96 -44.70 -12.13 -12.49
CA SER A 96 -45.98 -11.45 -12.28
C SER A 96 -46.21 -11.23 -10.79
N SER A 97 -46.94 -10.18 -10.44
CA SER A 97 -47.36 -9.93 -9.07
C SER A 97 -48.79 -9.43 -8.97
N ILE A 98 -49.38 -9.61 -7.79
CA ILE A 98 -50.62 -8.95 -7.38
C ILE A 98 -50.52 -8.47 -5.95
N VAL A 99 -51.28 -7.43 -5.63
CA VAL A 99 -51.43 -6.92 -4.26
C VAL A 99 -52.87 -7.13 -3.81
N CYS A 100 -53.05 -7.85 -2.70
CA CYS A 100 -54.35 -8.01 -2.05
C CYS A 100 -54.17 -8.32 -0.56
N ASN A 101 -55.14 -7.91 0.27
CA ASN A 101 -55.14 -8.13 1.72
C ASN A 101 -53.85 -7.65 2.42
N ASN A 102 -53.33 -6.49 2.01
CA ASN A 102 -52.06 -5.90 2.49
C ASN A 102 -50.82 -6.80 2.33
N LYS A 103 -50.86 -7.72 1.35
CA LYS A 103 -49.75 -8.58 0.96
C LYS A 103 -49.47 -8.45 -0.53
N LEU A 104 -48.19 -8.48 -0.88
CA LEU A 104 -47.72 -8.65 -2.25
C LEU A 104 -47.50 -10.15 -2.48
N TYR A 105 -47.96 -10.68 -3.61
CA TYR A 105 -47.69 -12.03 -4.06
C TYR A 105 -46.92 -11.96 -5.37
N VAL A 106 -45.76 -12.62 -5.45
CA VAL A 106 -44.84 -12.58 -6.60
C VAL A 106 -44.62 -13.98 -7.14
N VAL A 107 -44.77 -14.16 -8.45
CA VAL A 107 -44.40 -15.37 -9.18
C VAL A 107 -42.88 -15.42 -9.33
N SER A 108 -42.28 -16.43 -8.70
CA SER A 108 -40.87 -16.82 -8.78
C SER A 108 -40.73 -17.97 -9.77
N THR A 109 -40.62 -17.64 -11.05
CA THR A 109 -40.65 -18.63 -12.15
C THR A 109 -39.43 -19.53 -12.11
N GLY A 110 -38.28 -18.98 -11.72
CA GLY A 110 -37.03 -19.73 -11.56
C GLY A 110 -37.09 -20.83 -10.52
N THR A 111 -38.08 -20.84 -9.62
CA THR A 111 -38.32 -21.90 -8.62
C THR A 111 -39.69 -22.59 -8.73
N ASP A 112 -40.55 -22.18 -9.67
CA ASP A 112 -41.98 -22.52 -9.75
C ASP A 112 -42.75 -22.26 -8.43
N GLU A 113 -42.52 -21.09 -7.82
CA GLU A 113 -43.16 -20.70 -6.55
C GLU A 113 -43.93 -19.38 -6.65
N VAL A 114 -44.87 -19.21 -5.72
CA VAL A 114 -45.45 -17.90 -5.39
C VAL A 114 -44.91 -17.51 -4.02
N ILE A 115 -44.20 -16.38 -3.94
CA ILE A 115 -43.67 -15.83 -2.70
C ILE A 115 -44.56 -14.66 -2.27
N SER A 116 -45.09 -14.71 -1.04
CA SER A 116 -45.82 -13.59 -0.44
C SER A 116 -44.94 -12.77 0.49
N TYR A 117 -45.16 -11.46 0.51
CA TYR A 117 -44.56 -10.49 1.43
C TYR A 117 -45.65 -9.70 2.14
N ASP A 118 -45.43 -9.34 3.40
CA ASP A 118 -46.22 -8.32 4.08
C ASP A 118 -45.77 -6.93 3.62
N ILE A 119 -46.71 -6.02 3.41
CA ILE A 119 -46.46 -4.64 2.96
C ILE A 119 -46.47 -3.71 4.19
N GLU A 120 -45.34 -3.06 4.45
CA GLU A 120 -45.26 -1.89 5.35
C GLU A 120 -45.13 -0.59 4.52
N GLU A 121 -45.09 0.56 5.19
CA GLU A 121 -45.09 1.89 4.54
C GLU A 121 -43.88 2.11 3.61
N ASP A 122 -42.71 1.62 3.99
CA ASP A 122 -41.42 1.90 3.36
C ASP A 122 -40.68 0.65 2.83
N LYS A 123 -41.26 -0.54 2.97
CA LYS A 123 -40.60 -1.83 2.66
C LYS A 123 -41.55 -3.02 2.60
N LEU A 124 -41.02 -4.14 2.11
CA LEU A 124 -41.63 -5.46 2.11
C LEU A 124 -40.91 -6.37 3.10
N ILE A 125 -41.66 -7.07 3.96
CA ILE A 125 -41.11 -7.96 4.99
C ILE A 125 -41.74 -9.36 4.94
N ASN A 126 -41.24 -10.25 5.81
CA ASN A 126 -41.76 -11.59 6.04
C ASN A 126 -41.99 -12.42 4.75
N PRO A 127 -40.95 -12.62 3.90
CA PRO A 127 -41.05 -13.49 2.73
C PRO A 127 -41.47 -14.90 3.13
N GLN A 128 -42.54 -15.40 2.51
CA GLN A 128 -43.06 -16.75 2.72
C GLN A 128 -43.40 -17.40 1.38
N THR A 129 -43.04 -18.67 1.19
CA THR A 129 -43.56 -19.47 0.07
C THR A 129 -45.05 -19.70 0.29
N PHE A 130 -45.89 -18.97 -0.45
CA PHE A 130 -47.34 -19.09 -0.40
C PHE A 130 -47.82 -20.36 -1.12
N TRP A 131 -47.19 -20.68 -2.26
CA TRP A 131 -47.49 -21.87 -3.06
C TRP A 131 -46.28 -22.32 -3.87
N LYS A 132 -46.27 -23.59 -4.32
CA LYS A 132 -45.26 -24.16 -5.23
C LYS A 132 -45.90 -25.15 -6.19
N ALA A 133 -45.49 -25.16 -7.46
CA ALA A 133 -45.98 -26.13 -8.44
C ALA A 133 -45.27 -27.50 -8.29
N SER A 134 -44.00 -27.49 -7.90
CA SER A 134 -43.19 -28.69 -7.67
C SER A 134 -42.29 -28.54 -6.43
N SER A 135 -41.68 -29.64 -5.99
CA SER A 135 -40.65 -29.63 -4.95
C SER A 135 -39.23 -29.43 -5.48
N ASP A 136 -39.08 -29.25 -6.80
CA ASP A 136 -37.77 -29.30 -7.46
C ASP A 136 -36.94 -28.03 -7.29
N GLY A 137 -37.55 -26.91 -6.90
CA GLY A 137 -36.88 -25.63 -6.66
C GLY A 137 -36.20 -25.05 -7.91
N LYS A 138 -36.76 -25.33 -9.10
CA LYS A 138 -36.24 -24.92 -10.41
C LYS A 138 -37.41 -24.67 -11.37
N ASP A 139 -37.17 -23.90 -12.43
CA ASP A 139 -38.13 -23.72 -13.55
C ASP A 139 -38.37 -25.05 -14.30
N SER A 140 -39.41 -25.76 -13.86
CA SER A 140 -39.89 -27.05 -14.33
C SER A 140 -41.27 -26.98 -15.00
N HIS A 141 -42.09 -26.00 -14.63
CA HIS A 141 -43.45 -25.76 -15.13
C HIS A 141 -43.63 -24.37 -15.77
N HIS A 142 -42.77 -23.40 -15.42
CA HIS A 142 -42.74 -22.03 -15.91
C HIS A 142 -44.08 -21.30 -15.68
N ILE A 143 -44.32 -20.92 -14.43
CA ILE A 143 -45.46 -20.08 -14.03
C ILE A 143 -45.32 -18.69 -14.69
N ASN A 144 -46.40 -18.14 -15.25
CA ASN A 144 -46.37 -16.83 -15.93
C ASN A 144 -47.15 -15.76 -15.16
N SER A 145 -48.38 -16.06 -14.76
CA SER A 145 -49.30 -15.08 -14.18
C SER A 145 -49.96 -15.60 -12.93
N ILE A 146 -50.29 -14.68 -12.02
CA ILE A 146 -51.13 -14.91 -10.85
C ILE A 146 -52.23 -13.85 -10.79
N ILE A 147 -53.45 -14.24 -10.43
CA ILE A 147 -54.54 -13.31 -10.11
C ILE A 147 -55.33 -13.80 -8.88
N ASN A 148 -55.96 -12.88 -8.16
CA ASN A 148 -56.95 -13.20 -7.12
C ASN A 148 -58.36 -12.93 -7.66
N ILE A 149 -59.26 -13.90 -7.53
CA ILE A 149 -60.67 -13.79 -7.89
C ILE A 149 -61.49 -14.15 -6.65
N ASN A 150 -62.16 -13.18 -6.06
CA ASN A 150 -63.05 -13.37 -4.90
C ASN A 150 -62.39 -14.14 -3.73
N GLY A 151 -61.09 -13.91 -3.50
CA GLY A 151 -60.29 -14.59 -2.47
C GLY A 151 -59.51 -15.82 -2.95
N ASP A 152 -59.92 -16.46 -4.05
CA ASP A 152 -59.20 -17.58 -4.64
C ASP A 152 -58.06 -17.12 -5.55
N PHE A 153 -56.87 -17.69 -5.37
CA PHE A 153 -55.71 -17.45 -6.22
C PHE A 153 -55.69 -18.42 -7.40
N HIS A 154 -55.39 -17.89 -8.58
CA HIS A 154 -55.31 -18.61 -9.83
C HIS A 154 -53.98 -18.33 -10.51
N ILE A 155 -53.37 -19.35 -11.12
CA ILE A 155 -52.13 -19.21 -11.89
C ILE A 155 -52.24 -19.81 -13.28
N SER A 156 -51.39 -19.32 -14.19
CA SER A 156 -51.08 -19.93 -15.49
C SER A 156 -49.65 -20.44 -15.51
N ALA A 157 -49.41 -21.57 -16.19
CA ALA A 157 -48.08 -22.12 -16.38
C ALA A 157 -47.94 -22.79 -17.76
N PHE A 158 -46.73 -22.77 -18.34
CA PHE A 158 -46.48 -23.44 -19.63
C PHE A 158 -46.56 -24.98 -19.54
N GLY A 159 -46.48 -25.53 -18.32
CA GLY A 159 -46.57 -26.95 -18.04
C GLY A 159 -45.20 -27.64 -18.07
N PRO A 160 -45.15 -28.95 -17.74
CA PRO A 160 -43.90 -29.67 -17.56
C PRO A 160 -42.90 -29.51 -18.72
N LYS A 161 -41.70 -29.04 -18.39
CA LYS A 161 -40.57 -28.84 -19.30
C LYS A 161 -39.72 -30.10 -19.41
N SER A 162 -39.35 -30.44 -20.65
CA SER A 162 -38.41 -31.54 -20.94
C SER A 162 -36.96 -31.07 -21.15
N GLY A 163 -36.71 -29.76 -21.10
CA GLY A 163 -35.40 -29.14 -21.23
C GLY A 163 -35.40 -27.68 -20.78
N THR A 164 -34.35 -26.94 -21.11
CA THR A 164 -34.21 -25.52 -20.69
C THR A 164 -35.11 -24.56 -21.46
N LEU A 165 -35.36 -24.81 -22.76
CA LEU A 165 -36.17 -23.96 -23.64
C LEU A 165 -37.66 -23.95 -23.26
N HIS A 166 -38.33 -22.81 -23.49
CA HIS A 166 -39.76 -22.65 -23.18
C HIS A 166 -40.65 -23.49 -24.11
N SER A 167 -40.25 -23.65 -25.37
CA SER A 167 -40.86 -24.54 -26.37
C SER A 167 -40.80 -26.03 -26.01
N SER A 168 -39.96 -26.41 -25.02
CA SER A 168 -39.93 -27.77 -24.48
C SER A 168 -41.12 -28.08 -23.54
N ALA A 169 -41.78 -27.03 -23.00
CA ALA A 169 -42.96 -27.16 -22.16
C ALA A 169 -44.15 -27.75 -22.94
N LYS A 170 -44.96 -28.56 -22.24
CA LYS A 170 -46.16 -29.20 -22.80
C LYS A 170 -47.29 -29.19 -21.78
N ASN A 171 -48.52 -29.29 -22.28
CA ASN A 171 -49.74 -29.28 -21.47
C ASN A 171 -49.85 -28.05 -20.55
N GLY A 172 -49.73 -26.86 -21.13
CA GLY A 172 -49.90 -25.61 -20.39
C GLY A 172 -51.31 -25.50 -19.81
N TYR A 173 -51.42 -24.91 -18.64
CA TYR A 173 -52.60 -25.05 -17.80
C TYR A 173 -52.94 -23.80 -16.99
N ILE A 174 -54.18 -23.79 -16.48
CA ILE A 174 -54.74 -22.79 -15.57
C ILE A 174 -55.30 -23.51 -14.35
N GLN A 175 -54.82 -23.14 -13.16
CA GLN A 175 -55.16 -23.80 -11.91
C GLN A 175 -55.63 -22.79 -10.86
N ASN A 176 -56.72 -23.10 -10.16
CA ASN A 176 -57.08 -22.46 -8.89
C ASN A 176 -56.21 -23.12 -7.80
N ILE A 177 -55.18 -22.41 -7.34
CA ILE A 177 -54.20 -22.93 -6.40
C ILE A 177 -54.68 -22.92 -4.95
N THR A 178 -55.68 -22.08 -4.62
CA THR A 178 -56.33 -22.05 -3.29
C THR A 178 -57.16 -23.31 -3.04
N LYS A 179 -57.91 -23.77 -4.05
CA LYS A 179 -58.77 -24.96 -3.97
C LYS A 179 -58.12 -26.22 -4.55
N ASN A 180 -56.94 -26.09 -5.14
CA ASN A 180 -56.24 -27.13 -5.90
C ASN A 180 -57.11 -27.75 -7.02
N ILE A 181 -57.78 -26.90 -7.81
CA ILE A 181 -58.65 -27.31 -8.90
C ILE A 181 -58.03 -26.91 -10.24
N MET A 182 -57.85 -27.87 -11.14
CA MET A 182 -57.44 -27.61 -12.51
C MET A 182 -58.65 -27.07 -13.31
N LEU A 183 -58.51 -25.89 -13.91
CA LEU A 183 -59.60 -25.25 -14.68
C LEU A 183 -59.50 -25.55 -16.18
N LYS A 184 -58.28 -25.60 -16.72
CA LYS A 184 -58.03 -25.89 -18.14
C LYS A 184 -56.61 -26.39 -18.35
N GLU A 185 -56.44 -27.32 -19.29
CA GLU A 185 -55.17 -27.91 -19.70
C GLU A 185 -55.02 -27.87 -21.23
N GLY A 186 -53.89 -28.33 -21.77
CA GLY A 186 -53.63 -28.37 -23.21
C GLY A 186 -53.40 -27.02 -23.88
N ILE A 187 -53.13 -25.96 -23.12
CA ILE A 187 -52.98 -24.58 -23.61
C ILE A 187 -51.56 -24.35 -24.13
N ASN A 188 -51.44 -23.66 -25.26
CA ASN A 188 -50.16 -23.43 -25.93
C ASN A 188 -49.45 -22.18 -25.38
N GLN A 189 -48.62 -22.38 -24.35
CA GLN A 189 -47.91 -21.33 -23.61
C GLN A 189 -48.84 -20.24 -23.05
N PRO A 190 -49.68 -20.54 -22.04
CA PRO A 190 -50.54 -19.54 -21.41
C PRO A 190 -49.72 -18.49 -20.64
N HIS A 191 -50.02 -17.20 -20.85
CA HIS A 191 -49.38 -16.08 -20.16
C HIS A 191 -50.36 -15.38 -19.20
N THR A 192 -50.69 -14.10 -19.42
CA THR A 192 -51.47 -13.31 -18.45
C THR A 192 -52.88 -13.86 -18.27
N LEU A 193 -53.31 -13.97 -17.01
CA LEU A 193 -54.69 -14.22 -16.62
C LEU A 193 -55.39 -12.88 -16.34
N SER A 194 -56.69 -12.82 -16.59
CA SER A 194 -57.52 -11.67 -16.23
C SER A 194 -58.96 -12.09 -15.95
N GLU A 195 -59.64 -11.39 -15.05
CA GLU A 195 -61.05 -11.63 -14.73
C GLU A 195 -61.90 -10.41 -15.14
N ARG A 196 -63.08 -10.70 -15.67
CA ARG A 196 -64.14 -9.70 -15.89
C ARG A 196 -65.51 -10.36 -15.86
N ASN A 197 -66.44 -9.79 -15.10
CA ASN A 197 -67.85 -10.20 -15.05
C ASN A 197 -68.09 -11.69 -14.76
N GLY A 198 -67.31 -12.27 -13.84
CA GLY A 198 -67.36 -13.67 -13.45
C GLY A 198 -66.73 -14.63 -14.46
N LYS A 199 -66.06 -14.12 -15.49
CA LYS A 199 -65.38 -14.92 -16.52
C LYS A 199 -63.87 -14.76 -16.45
N LEU A 200 -63.18 -15.88 -16.60
CA LEU A 200 -61.71 -15.94 -16.68
C LEU A 200 -61.26 -15.88 -18.14
N TYR A 201 -60.30 -15.00 -18.38
CA TYR A 201 -59.66 -14.75 -19.67
C TYR A 201 -58.16 -14.99 -19.57
N TYR A 202 -57.54 -15.37 -20.69
CA TYR A 202 -56.11 -15.62 -20.75
C TYR A 202 -55.52 -15.42 -22.15
N CYS A 203 -54.21 -15.22 -22.20
CA CYS A 203 -53.43 -15.22 -23.44
C CYS A 203 -52.95 -16.64 -23.77
N GLU A 204 -53.37 -17.21 -24.91
CA GLU A 204 -52.75 -18.40 -25.50
C GLU A 204 -51.61 -17.93 -26.42
N SER A 205 -50.52 -17.53 -25.79
CA SER A 205 -49.51 -16.62 -26.36
C SER A 205 -48.87 -17.14 -27.63
N SER A 206 -48.55 -18.43 -27.68
CA SER A 206 -47.83 -19.01 -28.83
C SER A 206 -48.69 -19.25 -30.08
N LEU A 207 -50.01 -19.07 -29.95
CA LEU A 207 -50.97 -19.08 -31.04
C LEU A 207 -51.63 -17.70 -31.26
N GLY A 208 -51.17 -16.66 -30.57
CA GLY A 208 -51.68 -15.29 -30.75
C GLY A 208 -53.14 -15.07 -30.30
N TYR A 209 -53.76 -15.97 -29.53
CA TYR A 209 -55.18 -15.88 -29.18
C TYR A 209 -55.45 -15.29 -27.79
N PHE A 210 -56.25 -14.24 -27.73
CA PHE A 210 -56.98 -13.84 -26.53
C PHE A 210 -58.21 -14.75 -26.40
N SER A 211 -58.38 -15.39 -25.23
CA SER A 211 -59.35 -16.47 -25.03
C SER A 211 -60.08 -16.32 -23.70
N SER A 212 -61.33 -16.81 -23.64
CA SER A 212 -61.96 -17.24 -22.39
C SER A 212 -61.68 -18.73 -22.16
N LEU A 213 -62.12 -19.29 -21.02
CA LEU A 213 -62.09 -20.73 -20.82
C LEU A 213 -62.89 -21.53 -21.87
N ASP A 214 -63.90 -20.91 -22.49
CA ASP A 214 -64.86 -21.57 -23.40
C ASP A 214 -64.52 -21.36 -24.89
N GLU A 215 -64.04 -20.18 -25.28
CA GLU A 215 -63.81 -19.81 -26.69
C GLU A 215 -62.53 -18.96 -26.90
N ARG A 216 -61.96 -19.06 -28.11
CA ARG A 216 -60.96 -18.10 -28.61
C ARG A 216 -61.68 -16.89 -29.19
N LEU A 217 -61.37 -15.70 -28.67
CA LEU A 217 -62.13 -14.47 -28.92
C LEU A 217 -61.52 -13.61 -30.03
N LEU A 218 -60.19 -13.45 -30.02
CA LEU A 218 -59.45 -12.63 -30.98
C LEU A 218 -58.08 -13.24 -31.26
N HIS A 219 -57.68 -13.28 -32.53
CA HIS A 219 -56.32 -13.59 -32.96
C HIS A 219 -55.56 -12.29 -33.25
N LEU A 220 -54.34 -12.15 -32.72
CA LEU A 220 -53.44 -11.04 -32.98
C LEU A 220 -52.09 -11.53 -33.51
N ASP A 221 -51.50 -10.76 -34.42
CA ASP A 221 -50.20 -11.05 -35.01
C ASP A 221 -49.06 -10.70 -34.02
N GLY A 222 -48.52 -11.72 -33.34
CA GLY A 222 -47.47 -11.59 -32.34
C GLY A 222 -47.66 -12.54 -31.16
N TYR A 223 -46.66 -12.57 -30.29
CA TYR A 223 -46.72 -13.32 -29.04
C TYR A 223 -47.54 -12.53 -28.03
N LEU A 224 -48.79 -12.95 -27.80
CA LEU A 224 -49.73 -12.21 -26.94
C LEU A 224 -49.28 -12.29 -25.48
N ARG A 225 -49.26 -11.17 -24.73
CA ARG A 225 -48.82 -11.16 -23.33
C ARG A 225 -49.80 -10.50 -22.37
N GLY A 226 -49.96 -9.18 -22.39
CA GLY A 226 -50.74 -8.46 -21.38
C GLY A 226 -52.24 -8.34 -21.67
N ILE A 227 -53.06 -8.27 -20.61
CA ILE A 227 -54.51 -8.02 -20.65
C ILE A 227 -54.89 -6.96 -19.60
N ALA A 228 -55.48 -5.83 -20.00
CA ALA A 228 -56.02 -4.83 -19.07
C ALA A 228 -57.39 -4.32 -19.54
N TRP A 229 -58.37 -4.27 -18.64
CA TRP A 229 -59.73 -3.83 -18.98
C TRP A 229 -59.91 -2.32 -18.73
N ILE A 230 -60.38 -1.59 -19.74
CA ILE A 230 -60.81 -0.19 -19.61
C ILE A 230 -62.18 -0.13 -18.93
N ASN A 231 -63.07 -1.05 -19.29
CA ASN A 231 -64.39 -1.24 -18.71
C ASN A 231 -64.84 -2.69 -18.94
N ASP A 232 -66.13 -2.97 -18.76
CA ASP A 232 -66.71 -4.32 -18.82
C ASP A 232 -66.79 -4.93 -20.23
N GLU A 233 -66.60 -4.14 -21.28
CA GLU A 233 -66.62 -4.58 -22.68
C GLU A 233 -65.30 -4.34 -23.42
N ILE A 234 -64.51 -3.35 -23.00
CA ILE A 234 -63.33 -2.86 -23.72
C ILE A 234 -62.05 -3.29 -23.01
N VAL A 235 -61.23 -4.05 -23.73
CA VAL A 235 -59.96 -4.61 -23.26
C VAL A 235 -58.77 -4.14 -24.09
N CYS A 236 -57.68 -3.83 -23.42
CA CYS A 236 -56.35 -3.59 -23.96
C CYS A 236 -55.55 -4.89 -23.94
N LEU A 237 -54.97 -5.24 -25.07
CA LEU A 237 -54.16 -6.44 -25.28
C LEU A 237 -52.80 -6.02 -25.83
N THR A 238 -51.71 -6.59 -25.31
CA THR A 238 -50.36 -6.34 -25.83
C THR A 238 -49.75 -7.57 -26.47
N THR A 239 -49.05 -7.37 -27.58
CA THR A 239 -48.26 -8.40 -28.27
C THR A 239 -46.77 -8.05 -28.25
N SER A 240 -45.93 -9.07 -28.44
CA SER A 240 -44.48 -8.99 -28.59
C SER A 240 -44.01 -9.67 -29.88
N ILE A 241 -42.85 -9.28 -30.39
CA ILE A 241 -42.18 -9.99 -31.49
C ILE A 241 -41.60 -11.29 -30.94
N GLY A 242 -42.23 -12.42 -31.27
CA GLY A 242 -41.79 -13.75 -30.88
C GLY A 242 -40.80 -14.37 -31.86
N ARG A 243 -40.75 -15.70 -31.88
CA ARG A 243 -39.73 -16.47 -32.62
C ARG A 243 -40.36 -17.59 -33.42
N THR A 244 -39.91 -17.81 -34.65
CA THR A 244 -40.43 -18.88 -35.52
C THR A 244 -39.31 -19.79 -36.00
N ILE A 245 -39.53 -21.11 -35.86
CA ILE A 245 -38.64 -22.15 -36.40
C ILE A 245 -39.24 -22.77 -37.68
N SER A 246 -40.57 -22.86 -37.77
CA SER A 246 -41.27 -23.32 -38.98
C SER A 246 -42.56 -22.54 -39.25
N LYS A 247 -42.55 -21.76 -40.35
CA LYS A 247 -43.69 -20.94 -40.78
C LYS A 247 -44.94 -21.75 -41.13
N SER A 248 -44.81 -23.05 -41.45
CA SER A 248 -45.96 -23.90 -41.79
C SER A 248 -46.82 -24.29 -40.58
N THR A 249 -46.32 -24.13 -39.35
CA THR A 249 -47.06 -24.45 -38.12
C THR A 249 -47.94 -23.30 -37.63
N GLY A 250 -47.67 -22.06 -38.07
CA GLY A 250 -48.29 -20.84 -37.53
C GLY A 250 -47.93 -20.51 -36.09
N GLN A 251 -47.11 -21.32 -35.40
CA GLN A 251 -46.75 -21.09 -34.00
C GLN A 251 -45.66 -20.02 -33.87
N ILE A 252 -45.91 -19.03 -33.02
CA ILE A 252 -44.93 -18.03 -32.60
C ILE A 252 -44.45 -18.44 -31.21
N LEU A 253 -43.20 -18.88 -31.09
CA LEU A 253 -42.60 -19.28 -29.81
C LEU A 253 -42.24 -18.05 -28.96
N ASN A 254 -42.03 -18.30 -27.67
CA ASN A 254 -41.58 -17.32 -26.68
C ASN A 254 -40.38 -16.50 -27.24
N PRO A 255 -40.38 -15.16 -27.09
CA PRO A 255 -39.29 -14.30 -27.58
C PRO A 255 -37.87 -14.67 -27.12
N ALA A 256 -37.72 -15.34 -25.97
CA ALA A 256 -36.44 -15.80 -25.44
C ALA A 256 -35.92 -17.11 -26.06
N ASP A 257 -36.74 -17.85 -26.81
CA ASP A 257 -36.31 -19.08 -27.49
C ASP A 257 -35.58 -18.77 -28.82
N PRO A 258 -34.79 -19.71 -29.38
CA PRO A 258 -34.19 -19.55 -30.70
C PRO A 258 -35.24 -19.52 -31.84
N GLY A 259 -35.00 -18.71 -32.86
CA GLY A 259 -35.79 -18.68 -34.10
C GLY A 259 -35.77 -17.31 -34.78
N GLU A 260 -36.39 -17.23 -35.96
CA GLU A 260 -36.51 -15.97 -36.69
C GLU A 260 -37.57 -15.06 -36.05
N PRO A 261 -37.30 -13.75 -35.84
CA PRO A 261 -38.27 -12.80 -35.32
C PRO A 261 -39.59 -12.80 -36.12
N SER A 262 -40.73 -12.82 -35.42
CA SER A 262 -42.04 -12.90 -36.07
C SER A 262 -43.17 -12.25 -35.27
N GLY A 263 -44.19 -11.80 -36.00
CA GLY A 263 -45.33 -11.02 -35.49
C GLY A 263 -45.00 -9.58 -35.13
N SER A 264 -45.93 -8.88 -34.47
CA SER A 264 -45.83 -7.45 -34.16
C SER A 264 -45.77 -7.15 -32.66
N CYS A 265 -44.99 -6.15 -32.24
CA CYS A 265 -45.06 -5.57 -30.90
C CYS A 265 -46.11 -4.45 -30.90
N SER A 266 -47.29 -4.66 -30.31
CA SER A 266 -48.40 -3.72 -30.47
C SER A 266 -49.33 -3.66 -29.27
N LEU A 267 -50.02 -2.53 -29.12
CA LEU A 267 -51.19 -2.38 -28.26
C LEU A 267 -52.43 -2.45 -29.15
N THR A 268 -53.38 -3.32 -28.80
CA THR A 268 -54.70 -3.42 -29.44
C THR A 268 -55.80 -3.18 -28.41
N VAL A 269 -56.77 -2.34 -28.74
CA VAL A 269 -57.99 -2.10 -27.96
C VAL A 269 -59.16 -2.79 -28.67
N PHE A 270 -59.85 -3.67 -27.96
CA PHE A 270 -60.87 -4.56 -28.51
C PHE A 270 -62.16 -4.45 -27.70
N ASN A 271 -63.31 -4.40 -28.39
CA ASN A 271 -64.62 -4.53 -27.76
C ASN A 271 -65.08 -5.99 -27.87
N ILE A 272 -65.24 -6.68 -26.74
CA ILE A 272 -65.63 -8.09 -26.70
C ILE A 272 -67.09 -8.33 -27.11
N SER A 273 -67.98 -7.37 -26.87
CA SER A 273 -69.41 -7.44 -27.19
C SER A 273 -69.67 -7.31 -28.69
N THR A 274 -68.99 -6.36 -29.37
CA THR A 274 -69.12 -6.18 -30.83
C THR A 274 -68.15 -7.04 -31.65
N LYS A 275 -67.11 -7.59 -31.00
CA LYS A 275 -65.98 -8.29 -31.61
C LYS A 275 -65.16 -7.42 -32.58
N GLU A 276 -65.10 -6.10 -32.32
CA GLU A 276 -64.37 -5.13 -33.13
C GLU A 276 -63.07 -4.65 -32.47
N ILE A 277 -62.03 -4.46 -33.29
CA ILE A 277 -60.82 -3.72 -32.87
C ILE A 277 -61.13 -2.22 -32.99
N LEU A 278 -61.09 -1.52 -31.86
CA LEU A 278 -61.36 -0.08 -31.79
C LEU A 278 -60.12 0.77 -32.13
N LEU A 279 -58.94 0.29 -31.72
CA LEU A 279 -57.64 0.93 -31.94
C LEU A 279 -56.57 -0.15 -31.99
N LYS A 280 -55.57 0.00 -32.87
CA LYS A 280 -54.30 -0.74 -32.80
C LYS A 280 -53.17 0.27 -33.02
N THR A 281 -52.05 0.14 -32.31
CA THR A 281 -50.86 0.97 -32.53
C THR A 281 -49.57 0.16 -32.34
N ASP A 282 -48.51 0.53 -33.05
CA ASP A 282 -47.19 -0.09 -32.94
C ASP A 282 -46.45 0.36 -31.68
N LEU A 283 -45.82 -0.59 -30.99
CA LEU A 283 -44.97 -0.35 -29.81
C LEU A 283 -43.49 -0.67 -30.06
N SER A 284 -43.12 -1.13 -31.26
CA SER A 284 -41.76 -1.58 -31.59
C SER A 284 -40.68 -0.52 -31.35
N ASN A 285 -41.04 0.77 -31.39
CA ASN A 285 -40.15 1.90 -31.06
C ASN A 285 -39.75 1.98 -29.57
N PHE A 286 -40.49 1.33 -28.66
CA PHE A 286 -40.17 1.28 -27.23
C PHE A 286 -39.39 0.00 -26.85
N GLY A 287 -39.68 -1.10 -27.55
CA GLY A 287 -38.97 -2.37 -27.44
C GLY A 287 -39.67 -3.46 -28.24
N PRO A 288 -38.98 -4.57 -28.57
CA PRO A 288 -39.57 -5.68 -29.33
C PRO A 288 -40.54 -6.53 -28.49
N GLU A 289 -40.44 -6.45 -27.16
CA GLU A 289 -41.11 -7.33 -26.22
C GLU A 289 -41.79 -6.51 -25.12
N THR A 290 -43.11 -6.39 -25.19
CA THR A 290 -43.92 -6.07 -24.01
C THR A 290 -43.83 -7.21 -22.99
N TYR A 291 -44.29 -7.00 -21.76
CA TYR A 291 -44.47 -8.11 -20.81
C TYR A 291 -45.86 -8.10 -20.16
N ASP A 292 -46.24 -6.98 -19.54
CA ASP A 292 -47.51 -6.83 -18.84
C ASP A 292 -48.19 -5.51 -19.18
N VAL A 293 -49.47 -5.40 -18.85
CA VAL A 293 -50.24 -4.16 -19.00
C VAL A 293 -51.21 -3.97 -17.86
N LEU A 294 -51.20 -2.78 -17.27
CA LEU A 294 -52.07 -2.40 -16.16
C LEU A 294 -52.96 -1.22 -16.56
N PHE A 295 -54.26 -1.32 -16.33
CA PHE A 295 -55.16 -0.16 -16.43
C PHE A 295 -55.12 0.67 -15.16
N VAL A 296 -54.90 1.98 -15.31
CA VAL A 296 -54.84 2.93 -14.18
C VAL A 296 -55.98 3.92 -14.31
N LYS A 297 -56.95 3.81 -13.39
CA LYS A 297 -58.03 4.79 -13.27
C LYS A 297 -57.50 6.01 -12.51
N SER A 298 -57.36 7.13 -13.21
CA SER A 298 -57.05 8.43 -12.59
C SER A 298 -57.85 9.56 -13.26
N GLU A 299 -58.16 10.59 -12.48
CA GLU A 299 -58.77 11.84 -12.99
C GLU A 299 -57.69 12.88 -13.41
N ILE A 300 -56.44 12.61 -13.05
CA ILE A 300 -55.27 13.46 -13.28
C ILE A 300 -54.62 13.10 -14.61
N ASP A 301 -53.94 14.05 -15.26
CA ASP A 301 -53.18 13.77 -16.49
C ASP A 301 -51.88 13.01 -16.21
N LEU A 302 -51.98 11.68 -16.11
CA LEU A 302 -50.84 10.79 -15.83
C LEU A 302 -49.71 10.91 -16.85
N LEU A 303 -49.98 11.28 -18.11
CA LEU A 303 -48.95 11.55 -19.11
C LEU A 303 -48.05 12.74 -18.72
N LYS A 304 -48.63 13.77 -18.09
CA LYS A 304 -47.89 14.93 -17.60
C LYS A 304 -47.10 14.58 -16.34
N LYS A 305 -47.69 13.78 -15.46
CA LYS A 305 -47.06 13.27 -14.23
C LYS A 305 -45.82 12.41 -14.54
N ALA A 306 -46.00 11.36 -15.33
CA ALA A 306 -44.91 10.46 -15.76
C ALA A 306 -43.75 11.23 -16.41
N LYS A 307 -44.03 12.18 -17.32
CA LYS A 307 -43.00 13.06 -17.91
C LYS A 307 -42.28 13.92 -16.87
N SER A 308 -43.00 14.46 -15.88
CA SER A 308 -42.40 15.31 -14.84
C SER A 308 -41.50 14.50 -13.92
N ALA A 309 -41.97 13.34 -13.44
CA ALA A 309 -41.18 12.42 -12.61
C ALA A 309 -39.92 11.94 -13.34
N PHE A 310 -40.03 11.51 -14.60
CA PHE A 310 -38.90 11.07 -15.42
C PHE A 310 -37.86 12.18 -15.68
N ILE A 311 -38.29 13.43 -15.88
CA ILE A 311 -37.37 14.57 -16.03
C ILE A 311 -36.67 14.91 -14.70
N GLN A 312 -37.40 14.84 -13.58
CA GLN A 312 -36.88 15.12 -12.24
C GLN A 312 -35.82 14.09 -11.84
N GLU A 313 -36.10 12.79 -12.04
CA GLU A 313 -35.14 11.71 -11.81
C GLU A 313 -33.90 11.88 -12.68
N ARG A 314 -34.05 12.07 -13.99
CA ARG A 314 -32.90 12.19 -14.88
C ARG A 314 -32.00 13.37 -14.51
N LYS A 315 -32.58 14.46 -13.97
CA LYS A 315 -31.82 15.60 -13.44
C LYS A 315 -31.06 15.22 -12.16
N TRP A 316 -31.68 14.48 -11.25
CA TRP A 316 -31.07 13.99 -10.01
C TRP A 316 -29.94 12.98 -10.30
N SER A 317 -30.17 12.01 -11.16
CA SER A 317 -29.17 11.01 -11.58
C SER A 317 -27.97 11.66 -12.29
N ASN A 318 -28.18 12.65 -13.15
CA ASN A 318 -27.09 13.45 -13.73
C ASN A 318 -26.28 14.22 -12.66
N GLN A 319 -26.95 14.76 -11.62
CA GLN A 319 -26.25 15.44 -10.52
C GLN A 319 -25.37 14.46 -9.73
N ILE A 320 -25.92 13.30 -9.34
CA ILE A 320 -25.15 12.26 -8.64
C ILE A 320 -23.95 11.78 -9.47
N GLN A 321 -24.10 11.62 -10.79
CA GLN A 321 -22.98 11.23 -11.65
C GLN A 321 -21.84 12.26 -11.65
N ASN A 322 -22.17 13.56 -11.66
CA ASN A 322 -21.15 14.61 -11.54
C ASN A 322 -20.47 14.60 -10.17
N GLU A 323 -21.24 14.47 -9.08
CA GLU A 323 -20.69 14.38 -7.72
C GLU A 323 -19.80 13.14 -7.51
N LEU A 324 -20.13 12.02 -8.16
CA LEU A 324 -19.30 10.81 -8.16
C LEU A 324 -18.00 11.02 -8.94
N ALA A 325 -18.05 11.65 -10.11
CA ALA A 325 -16.85 11.95 -10.90
C ALA A 325 -15.88 12.90 -10.16
N ASP A 326 -16.39 13.92 -9.48
CA ASP A 326 -15.59 14.83 -8.65
C ASP A 326 -14.96 14.11 -7.44
N ARG A 327 -15.71 13.18 -6.81
CA ARG A 327 -15.18 12.32 -5.74
C ARG A 327 -14.10 11.36 -6.25
N GLU A 328 -14.29 10.74 -7.43
CA GLU A 328 -13.30 9.86 -8.03
C GLU A 328 -11.99 10.61 -8.33
N LYS A 329 -12.09 11.82 -8.92
CA LYS A 329 -10.94 12.71 -9.12
C LYS A 329 -10.25 13.09 -7.80
N THR A 330 -11.02 13.29 -6.73
CA THR A 330 -10.48 13.55 -5.39
C THR A 330 -9.72 12.34 -4.84
N VAL A 331 -10.26 11.12 -5.00
CA VAL A 331 -9.58 9.87 -4.61
C VAL A 331 -8.28 9.66 -5.41
N GLN A 332 -8.30 9.92 -6.72
CA GLN A 332 -7.09 9.84 -7.55
C GLN A 332 -5.99 10.80 -7.08
N ASN A 333 -6.34 12.04 -6.71
CA ASN A 333 -5.41 13.02 -6.16
C ASN A 333 -4.85 12.59 -4.79
N LEU A 334 -5.70 12.09 -3.88
CA LEU A 334 -5.26 11.58 -2.58
C LEU A 334 -4.31 10.38 -2.72
N ASN A 335 -4.58 9.46 -3.66
CA ASN A 335 -3.70 8.33 -3.95
C ASN A 335 -2.34 8.78 -4.51
N ALA A 336 -2.30 9.83 -5.35
CA ALA A 336 -1.05 10.40 -5.84
C ALA A 336 -0.22 11.03 -4.69
N GLN A 337 -0.86 11.77 -3.79
CA GLN A 337 -0.21 12.34 -2.60
C GLN A 337 0.30 11.26 -1.63
N LEU A 338 -0.42 10.14 -1.48
CA LEU A 338 0.06 9.01 -0.69
C LEU A 338 1.33 8.41 -1.31
N ALA A 339 1.36 8.19 -2.63
CA ALA A 339 2.54 7.67 -3.32
C ALA A 339 3.77 8.59 -3.20
N GLU A 340 3.60 9.92 -3.27
CA GLU A 340 4.68 10.89 -3.04
C GLU A 340 5.21 10.84 -1.60
N ARG A 341 4.33 10.67 -0.61
CA ARG A 341 4.71 10.52 0.80
C ARG A 341 5.43 9.20 1.06
N ASP A 342 5.01 8.10 0.43
CA ASP A 342 5.69 6.81 0.53
C ASP A 342 7.10 6.86 -0.06
N GLN A 343 7.29 7.53 -1.21
CA GLN A 343 8.63 7.81 -1.77
C GLN A 343 9.48 8.65 -0.81
N THR A 344 8.91 9.68 -0.19
CA THR A 344 9.60 10.51 0.80
C THR A 344 10.01 9.70 2.04
N ILE A 345 9.15 8.80 2.53
CA ILE A 345 9.45 7.90 3.65
C ILE A 345 10.57 6.92 3.29
N GLN A 346 10.56 6.36 2.08
CA GLN A 346 11.63 5.48 1.59
C GLN A 346 12.98 6.21 1.53
N GLN A 347 13.01 7.45 1.04
CA GLN A 347 14.23 8.26 1.03
C GLN A 347 14.73 8.55 2.46
N LEU A 348 13.83 8.97 3.37
CA LEU A 348 14.20 9.22 4.76
C LEU A 348 14.73 7.97 5.48
N HIS A 349 14.21 6.77 5.17
CA HIS A 349 14.77 5.52 5.70
C HIS A 349 16.16 5.22 5.13
N ALA A 350 16.43 5.54 3.86
CA ALA A 350 17.76 5.41 3.27
C ALA A 350 18.76 6.36 3.95
N ASP A 351 18.40 7.64 4.11
CA ASP A 351 19.20 8.66 4.79
C ASP A 351 19.53 8.27 6.25
N VAL A 352 18.57 7.68 6.98
CA VAL A 352 18.80 7.16 8.34
C VAL A 352 19.78 6.01 8.33
N THR A 353 19.65 5.07 7.38
CA THR A 353 20.54 3.91 7.25
C THR A 353 21.99 4.33 6.97
N GLU A 354 22.21 5.33 6.11
CA GLU A 354 23.54 5.88 5.82
C GLU A 354 24.17 6.57 7.04
N ARG A 355 23.36 7.30 7.83
CA ARG A 355 23.82 7.92 9.08
C ARG A 355 24.19 6.89 10.13
N ASP A 356 23.41 5.82 10.28
CA ASP A 356 23.72 4.74 11.22
C ASP A 356 25.03 4.04 10.87
N GLN A 357 25.32 3.81 9.58
CA GLN A 357 26.61 3.29 9.11
C GLN A 357 27.76 4.26 9.43
N THR A 358 27.55 5.56 9.22
CA THR A 358 28.54 6.60 9.55
C THR A 358 28.84 6.65 11.06
N ILE A 359 27.82 6.52 11.91
CA ILE A 359 27.97 6.46 13.37
C ILE A 359 28.75 5.21 13.79
N GLN A 360 28.49 4.05 13.19
CA GLN A 360 29.24 2.82 13.45
C GLN A 360 30.73 2.98 13.10
N GLN A 361 31.05 3.59 11.96
CA GLN A 361 32.44 3.88 11.58
C GLN A 361 33.12 4.83 12.58
N LEU A 362 32.46 5.93 12.95
CA LEU A 362 33.01 6.88 13.93
C LEU A 362 33.24 6.25 15.31
N HIS A 363 32.38 5.31 15.76
CA HIS A 363 32.64 4.54 16.98
C HIS A 363 33.85 3.61 16.85
N ALA A 364 34.09 3.00 15.69
CA ALA A 364 35.28 2.20 15.44
C ALA A 364 36.56 3.06 15.50
N ASP A 365 36.56 4.21 14.81
CA ASP A 365 37.67 5.17 14.82
C ASP A 365 38.01 5.68 16.23
N VAL A 366 36.99 5.95 17.06
CA VAL A 366 37.17 6.34 18.47
C VAL A 366 37.81 5.19 19.27
N THR A 367 37.35 3.96 19.07
CA THR A 367 37.88 2.78 19.76
C THR A 367 39.36 2.54 19.43
N GLU A 368 39.77 2.72 18.17
CA GLU A 368 41.18 2.60 17.73
C GLU A 368 42.06 3.72 18.35
N ARG A 369 41.54 4.94 18.43
CA ARG A 369 42.23 6.07 19.08
C ARG A 369 42.40 5.84 20.57
N ASP A 370 41.38 5.32 21.27
CA ASP A 370 41.46 5.00 22.70
C ASP A 370 42.51 3.90 22.97
N GLN A 371 42.60 2.88 22.12
CA GLN A 371 43.66 1.86 22.18
C GLN A 371 45.05 2.49 21.96
N THR A 372 45.18 3.39 20.99
CA THR A 372 46.43 4.12 20.71
C THR A 372 46.85 5.00 21.90
N ILE A 373 45.90 5.68 22.54
CA ILE A 373 46.14 6.48 23.75
C ILE A 373 46.59 5.60 24.92
N GLN A 374 45.98 4.42 25.11
CA GLN A 374 46.39 3.46 26.13
C GLN A 374 47.83 2.96 25.90
N GLN A 375 48.20 2.64 24.65
CA GLN A 375 49.56 2.24 24.31
C GLN A 375 50.56 3.37 24.57
N LEU A 376 50.28 4.60 24.11
CA LEU A 376 51.16 5.75 24.36
C LEU A 376 51.32 6.06 25.85
N HIS A 377 50.29 5.83 26.67
CA HIS A 377 50.37 5.99 28.12
C HIS A 377 51.26 4.89 28.77
N ALA A 378 51.22 3.66 28.26
CA ALA A 378 52.13 2.60 28.68
C ALA A 378 53.59 2.93 28.30
N ASP A 379 53.84 3.38 27.06
CA ASP A 379 55.17 3.80 26.59
C ASP A 379 55.74 4.95 27.44
N VAL A 380 54.91 5.93 27.83
CA VAL A 380 55.30 7.02 28.73
C VAL A 380 55.67 6.47 30.11
N THR A 381 54.88 5.54 30.65
CA THR A 381 55.14 4.92 31.96
C THR A 381 56.46 4.14 31.98
N GLU A 382 56.77 3.40 30.92
CA GLU A 382 58.05 2.68 30.76
C GLU A 382 59.24 3.64 30.65
N ARG A 383 59.08 4.75 29.92
CA ARG A 383 60.09 5.81 29.84
C ARG A 383 60.33 6.48 31.18
N ASP A 384 59.28 6.79 31.95
CA ASP A 384 59.42 7.36 33.29
C ASP A 384 60.14 6.41 34.25
N GLN A 385 59.87 5.10 34.19
CA GLN A 385 60.63 4.09 34.94
C GLN A 385 62.10 4.06 34.51
N THR A 386 62.37 4.12 33.20
CA THR A 386 63.74 4.17 32.66
C THR A 386 64.49 5.42 33.11
N ILE A 387 63.82 6.58 33.13
CA ILE A 387 64.38 7.86 33.63
C ILE A 387 64.68 7.76 35.12
N GLN A 388 63.80 7.15 35.93
CA GLN A 388 64.05 6.92 37.36
C GLN A 388 65.27 6.02 37.59
N GLN A 389 65.41 4.93 36.81
CA GLN A 389 66.58 4.05 36.90
C GLN A 389 67.86 4.78 36.51
N LEU A 390 67.88 5.49 35.38
CA LEU A 390 69.05 6.27 34.96
C LEU A 390 69.43 7.36 35.97
N HIS A 391 68.44 7.99 36.62
CA HIS A 391 68.69 8.95 37.70
C HIS A 391 69.29 8.27 38.94
N ALA A 392 68.87 7.05 39.28
CA ALA A 392 69.47 6.26 40.34
C ALA A 392 70.92 5.87 40.00
N ASP A 393 71.20 5.38 38.79
CA ASP A 393 72.54 5.02 38.30
C ASP A 393 73.51 6.23 38.33
N VAL A 394 73.03 7.42 37.94
CA VAL A 394 73.80 8.68 38.04
C VAL A 394 74.07 9.04 39.50
N THR A 395 73.05 8.93 40.37
CA THR A 395 73.20 9.21 41.80
C THR A 395 74.19 8.24 42.45
N GLU A 396 74.16 6.95 42.10
CA GLU A 396 75.14 5.96 42.56
C GLU A 396 76.54 6.30 42.05
N ARG A 397 76.71 6.67 40.78
CA ARG A 397 78.01 7.12 40.24
C ARG A 397 78.58 8.34 40.98
N ASP A 398 77.77 9.35 41.24
CA ASP A 398 78.19 10.56 41.97
C ASP A 398 78.53 10.24 43.45
N GLN A 399 77.85 9.26 44.04
CA GLN A 399 78.15 8.72 45.38
C GLN A 399 79.26 7.65 45.37
N THR A 400 79.73 7.20 44.21
CA THR A 400 80.67 6.07 44.13
C THR A 400 82.00 6.50 44.73
N LYS A 401 82.43 5.77 45.76
CA LYS A 401 83.67 6.06 46.50
C LYS A 401 84.87 6.33 45.61
N THR A 402 84.95 5.76 44.42
CA THR A 402 86.02 5.99 43.44
C THR A 402 86.28 7.47 43.13
N ILE A 403 85.26 8.34 42.97
CA ILE A 403 85.52 9.77 42.68
C ILE A 403 86.06 10.49 43.93
N GLN A 404 85.48 10.21 45.10
CA GLN A 404 85.93 10.78 46.37
C GLN A 404 87.33 10.27 46.77
N GLN A 405 87.61 9.00 46.50
CA GLN A 405 88.90 8.34 46.71
C GLN A 405 89.94 8.93 45.77
N LEU A 406 89.65 9.06 44.46
CA LEU A 406 90.56 9.73 43.52
C LEU A 406 90.85 11.18 43.93
N HIS A 407 89.88 11.92 44.49
CA HIS A 407 90.13 13.24 45.06
C HIS A 407 91.05 13.19 46.29
N ALA A 408 90.87 12.20 47.18
CA ALA A 408 91.73 12.00 48.34
C ALA A 408 93.16 11.60 47.93
N ASP A 409 93.30 10.66 46.99
CA ASP A 409 94.57 10.19 46.43
C ASP A 409 95.33 11.34 45.73
N VAL A 410 94.64 12.20 44.99
CA VAL A 410 95.23 13.43 44.40
C VAL A 410 95.68 14.40 45.49
N THR A 411 94.89 14.59 46.56
CA THR A 411 95.27 15.46 47.69
C THR A 411 96.50 14.93 48.42
N GLU A 412 96.62 13.61 48.60
CA GLU A 412 97.79 12.95 49.18
C GLU A 412 99.04 13.09 48.28
N GLN A 413 98.86 12.99 46.95
CA GLN A 413 99.93 13.26 45.99
C GLN A 413 100.39 14.72 46.01
N GLU A 414 99.48 15.69 46.11
CA GLU A 414 99.83 17.11 46.24
C GLU A 414 100.60 17.41 47.53
N GLN A 415 100.20 16.81 48.66
CA GLN A 415 100.96 16.88 49.91
C GLN A 415 102.37 16.27 49.77
N THR A 416 102.47 15.12 49.10
CA THR A 416 103.77 14.46 48.82
C THR A 416 104.67 15.34 47.94
N ILE A 417 104.11 16.02 46.94
CA ILE A 417 104.84 16.96 46.08
C ILE A 417 105.34 18.16 46.90
N GLN A 418 104.52 18.74 47.78
CA GLN A 418 104.95 19.82 48.67
C GLN A 418 106.09 19.39 49.61
N GLN A 419 106.02 18.17 50.16
CA GLN A 419 107.10 17.62 51.00
C GLN A 419 108.41 17.48 50.21
N LEU A 420 108.36 16.90 49.00
CA LEU A 420 109.54 16.76 48.14
C LEU A 420 110.13 18.11 47.70
N GLN A 421 109.30 19.15 47.55
CA GLN A 421 109.77 20.52 47.29
C GLN A 421 110.46 21.16 48.51
N ALA A 422 109.99 20.86 49.73
CA ALA A 422 110.66 21.26 50.97
C ALA A 422 112.04 20.57 51.10
N ASP A 423 112.10 19.25 50.89
CA ASP A 423 113.34 18.47 50.94
C ASP A 423 114.38 18.95 49.89
N LEU A 424 113.91 19.36 48.69
CA LEU A 424 114.75 19.96 47.65
C LEU A 424 115.30 21.33 48.06
N THR A 425 114.47 22.19 48.65
CA THR A 425 114.92 23.52 49.10
C THR A 425 115.84 23.45 50.30
N GLU A 426 115.69 22.47 51.20
CA GLU A 426 116.66 22.19 52.25
C GLU A 426 118.01 21.73 51.66
N ARG A 427 118.00 20.84 50.65
CA ARG A 427 119.23 20.43 49.95
C ARG A 427 119.97 21.59 49.30
N ASP A 428 119.28 22.50 48.60
CA ASP A 428 119.91 23.68 47.99
C ASP A 428 120.44 24.69 49.02
N GLN A 429 119.94 24.67 50.26
CA GLN A 429 120.44 25.49 51.37
C GLN A 429 121.56 24.83 52.19
N THR A 430 122.00 23.61 51.84
CA THR A 430 123.02 22.89 52.63
C THR A 430 124.37 23.62 52.59
N LYS A 431 124.89 23.98 53.77
CA LYS A 431 126.15 24.72 53.98
C LYS A 431 127.39 24.13 53.28
N THR A 432 127.35 22.85 52.89
CA THR A 432 128.47 22.11 52.29
C THR A 432 129.08 22.79 51.06
N ILE A 433 128.27 23.37 50.16
CA ILE A 433 128.80 24.01 48.93
C ILE A 433 129.44 25.37 49.25
N GLN A 434 128.88 26.15 50.17
CA GLN A 434 129.46 27.42 50.61
C GLN A 434 130.74 27.20 51.44
N GLN A 435 130.77 26.16 52.28
CA GLN A 435 131.95 25.79 53.06
C GLN A 435 133.11 25.36 52.16
N LEU A 436 132.86 24.48 51.17
CA LEU A 436 133.88 24.06 50.20
C LEU A 436 134.47 25.23 49.38
N HIS A 437 133.67 26.26 49.09
CA HIS A 437 134.17 27.47 48.42
C HIS A 437 135.11 28.29 49.31
N ALA A 438 134.81 28.40 50.61
CA ALA A 438 135.67 29.07 51.58
C ALA A 438 137.01 28.32 51.76
N ASP A 439 136.95 27.00 51.95
CA ASP A 439 138.12 26.15 52.17
C ASP A 439 139.09 26.17 50.95
N VAL A 440 138.57 26.20 49.72
CA VAL A 440 139.39 26.37 48.50
C VAL A 440 140.08 27.74 48.45
N THR A 441 139.36 28.80 48.82
CA THR A 441 139.89 30.18 48.81
C THR A 441 141.03 30.34 49.83
N GLU A 442 140.94 29.69 50.99
CA GLU A 442 142.00 29.70 52.02
C GLU A 442 143.26 28.93 51.57
N GLN A 443 143.08 27.80 50.86
CA GLN A 443 144.21 27.06 50.28
C GLN A 443 144.95 27.84 49.19
N GLU A 444 144.24 28.58 48.33
CA GLU A 444 144.88 29.41 47.29
C GLU A 444 145.74 30.54 47.89
N GLN A 445 145.30 31.16 48.98
CA GLN A 445 146.11 32.15 49.71
C GLN A 445 147.36 31.52 50.35
N SER A 446 147.23 30.34 50.97
CA SER A 446 148.39 29.63 51.54
C SER A 446 149.42 29.22 50.48
N ILE A 447 149.00 28.91 49.25
CA ILE A 447 149.91 28.58 48.14
C ILE A 447 150.70 29.82 47.68
N GLN A 448 150.06 30.99 47.57
CA GLN A 448 150.77 32.24 47.24
C GLN A 448 151.81 32.62 48.29
N GLN A 449 151.49 32.45 49.58
CA GLN A 449 152.42 32.71 50.68
C GLN A 449 153.69 31.84 50.56
N LEU A 450 153.52 30.54 50.34
CA LEU A 450 154.65 29.59 50.19
C LEU A 450 155.49 29.87 48.94
N GLN A 451 154.89 30.36 47.85
CA GLN A 451 155.62 30.74 46.64
C GLN A 451 156.52 31.97 46.86
N ALA A 452 156.09 32.92 47.71
CA ALA A 452 156.91 34.07 48.09
C ALA A 452 158.13 33.66 48.95
N ASP A 453 157.94 32.80 49.96
CA ASP A 453 159.01 32.29 50.83
C ASP A 453 160.07 31.51 50.04
N VAL A 454 159.66 30.71 49.04
CA VAL A 454 160.59 29.99 48.16
C VAL A 454 161.43 30.95 47.33
N ALA A 455 160.82 31.98 46.74
CA ALA A 455 161.53 32.98 45.94
C ALA A 455 162.56 33.78 46.77
N GLU A 456 162.24 34.10 48.03
CA GLU A 456 163.18 34.76 48.95
C GLU A 456 164.39 33.85 49.26
N ARG A 457 164.17 32.57 49.54
CA ARG A 457 165.27 31.62 49.82
C ARG A 457 166.11 31.29 48.59
N GLU A 458 165.57 31.32 47.38
CA GLU A 458 166.36 31.20 46.15
C GLU A 458 167.31 32.39 45.95
N GLN A 459 166.87 33.62 46.23
CA GLN A 459 167.76 34.79 46.21
C GLN A 459 168.83 34.72 47.32
N GLU A 460 168.47 34.25 48.51
CA GLU A 460 169.41 34.09 49.62
C GLU A 460 170.49 33.03 49.32
N VAL A 461 170.12 31.90 48.70
CA VAL A 461 171.06 30.86 48.25
C VAL A 461 172.02 31.38 47.17
N LEU A 462 171.54 32.20 46.23
CA LEU A 462 172.38 32.85 45.22
C LEU A 462 173.36 33.86 45.85
N PHE A 463 172.94 34.59 46.88
CA PHE A 463 173.82 35.48 47.65
C PHE A 463 174.95 34.70 48.37
N TYR A 464 174.63 33.56 49.00
CA TYR A 464 175.64 32.69 49.61
C TYR A 464 176.58 32.03 48.60
N ALA A 465 176.13 31.78 47.37
CA ALA A 465 176.93 31.14 46.33
C ALA A 465 178.03 32.03 45.73
N LEU A 466 177.85 33.36 45.74
CA LEU A 466 178.75 34.32 45.07
C LEU A 466 179.50 35.27 46.03
N SER A 467 179.18 35.26 47.32
CA SER A 467 179.92 36.00 48.35
C SER A 467 181.33 35.43 48.62
N LYS A 468 182.28 36.31 48.98
CA LYS A 468 183.75 36.06 48.89
C LYS A 468 184.30 34.92 49.76
N SER A 469 183.53 34.42 50.73
CA SER A 469 183.96 33.42 51.73
C SER A 469 184.09 31.99 51.19
N TRP A 470 183.44 31.64 50.08
CA TRP A 470 183.46 30.27 49.53
C TRP A 470 184.81 29.85 48.89
N ARG A 471 185.66 30.82 48.51
CA ARG A 471 186.97 30.54 47.86
C ARG A 471 188.00 29.89 48.79
N ILE A 472 187.82 29.95 50.11
CA ILE A 472 188.79 29.41 51.10
C ILE A 472 188.49 27.95 51.48
N THR A 473 187.22 27.51 51.47
CA THR A 473 186.84 26.17 51.99
C THR A 473 186.55 25.11 50.94
N ARG A 474 186.80 25.41 49.66
CA ARG A 474 186.67 24.45 48.54
C ARG A 474 187.75 23.36 48.59
N PRO A 475 189.02 23.65 48.94
CA PRO A 475 190.01 22.65 49.33
C PRO A 475 189.89 22.35 50.83
N LEU A 476 189.43 21.18 51.27
CA LEU A 476 188.85 20.09 50.48
C LEU A 476 187.66 19.50 51.26
N ARG A 477 186.43 19.99 51.07
CA ARG A 477 185.26 19.39 51.76
C ARG A 477 184.78 18.06 51.17
N LYS A 478 185.45 17.56 50.13
CA LYS A 478 185.43 16.14 49.67
C LYS A 478 186.57 15.28 50.26
N PHE A 479 187.42 15.87 51.10
CA PHE A 479 188.53 15.30 51.90
C PHE A 479 188.53 15.99 53.30
N MET A 480 187.38 16.34 53.88
CA MET A 480 186.57 15.34 54.56
C MET A 480 185.06 15.62 54.52
N LYS A 481 184.39 14.85 53.66
CA LYS A 481 183.14 14.16 53.98
C LYS A 481 183.34 12.81 53.32
N LEU A 482 184.01 11.83 53.99
CA LEU A 482 185.28 11.17 53.53
C LEU A 482 185.82 11.85 52.29
N ILE A 483 185.28 11.68 51.06
CA ILE A 483 184.36 10.71 50.36
C ILE A 483 182.86 10.34 50.78
N ARG A 484 182.39 10.12 52.05
CA ARG A 484 180.95 9.89 52.47
C ARG A 484 180.57 10.41 53.90
N GLY A 485 179.27 10.43 54.28
CA GLY A 485 178.80 10.50 55.70
C GLY A 485 177.31 10.84 55.98
N LYS A 486 176.73 10.21 57.05
CA LYS A 486 175.36 10.28 57.71
C LYS A 486 174.21 9.44 57.08
N ARG A 487 173.41 8.60 57.80
CA ARG A 487 172.51 8.68 59.02
C ARG A 487 171.15 9.38 58.74
N ASN A 488 169.97 8.94 59.20
CA ASN A 488 169.51 7.73 59.95
C ASN A 488 167.98 7.55 59.70
N ASP A 489 167.45 6.35 59.96
CA ASP A 489 166.02 5.94 60.06
C ASP A 489 165.06 6.18 58.86
#